data_AF-A0A086LXR1-F1
#
_entry.id   AF-A0A086LXR1-F1
#
_cell.length_a   1.000
_cell.length_b   1.000
_cell.length_c   1.000
_cell.angle_alpha   90.00
_cell.angle_beta   90.00
_cell.angle_gamma   90.00
#
_symmetry.space_group_name_H-M   'P 1'
#
loop_
_entity.id
_entity.type
_entity.pdbx_description
1 polymer ?
#
loop_
_entity_poly.entity_id
_entity_poly.type
_entity_poly.pdbx_seq_one_letter_code
_entity_poly.pdbx_strand_id
1 'polypeptide(L)'
;MDSDRTVDFPEEARRVNAAALSELNAYIDRLEHLLTSMPLASSPLPSSPLSDPFLAKKLTFFVPYRTVTGRVLDGRVRPVCIQLHSIGLHPSRSEIENITENLCCSLVEAVEAPGGQFNDFQQNPFFATAGPQGKSEDATPERLLTSKHAGLDRLQALWDAQTDEVMFKAALYQPDEKLTRRTQLMNREFRRQEAALTRRALRIKNRRVRKRRLEEVASKAEEKVREKFGPDPPEPPPELAEHLRRVAVAEAGSHPDFVFFAPSLSSAQKEEAVGRICGRHLEKESHSWLLQNLLKELRRPPTPIPLIIGTEFNACVERGLFLIPFDFDVWQLADFLEEHLDGVREGRRKLLEKLKDVYR
;
A
#
# COMPACT_ATOMS: atom_id res chain seq x y z
N MET A 1 32.22 36.40 33.68
CA MET A 1 31.85 35.56 34.83
C MET A 1 30.40 35.15 34.60
N ASP A 2 30.17 34.21 33.69
CA ASP A 2 28.82 33.72 33.43
C ASP A 2 28.40 32.84 34.61
N SER A 3 27.36 33.28 35.32
CA SER A 3 26.73 32.52 36.39
C SER A 3 26.29 31.14 35.88
N ASP A 4 26.63 30.08 36.62
CA ASP A 4 26.23 28.71 36.29
C ASP A 4 24.71 28.66 36.09
N ARG A 5 24.28 28.43 34.85
CA ARG A 5 22.86 28.44 34.47
C ARG A 5 22.13 27.16 34.87
N THR A 6 22.82 26.24 35.56
CA THR A 6 22.30 24.92 35.93
C THR A 6 21.89 24.80 37.40
N VAL A 7 21.99 25.88 38.21
CA VAL A 7 21.69 25.85 39.66
C VAL A 7 20.27 25.32 39.96
N ASP A 8 19.31 25.60 39.08
CA ASP A 8 17.91 25.20 39.21
C ASP A 8 17.60 23.81 38.61
N PHE A 9 18.62 23.06 38.15
CA PHE A 9 18.41 21.74 37.54
C PHE A 9 18.43 20.62 38.58
N PRO A 10 17.66 19.54 38.34
CA PRO A 10 17.78 18.30 39.13
C PRO A 10 19.25 17.86 39.24
N GLU A 11 19.67 17.41 40.42
CA GLU A 11 21.06 16.99 40.68
C GLU A 11 21.55 15.92 39.70
N GLU A 12 20.67 15.00 39.32
CA GLU A 12 20.94 13.95 38.34
C GLU A 12 21.24 14.54 36.95
N ALA A 13 20.46 15.53 36.51
CA ALA A 13 20.66 16.21 35.23
C ALA A 13 21.98 17.01 35.21
N ARG A 14 22.35 17.63 36.34
CA ARG A 14 23.66 18.31 36.48
C ARG A 14 24.82 17.34 36.39
N ARG A 15 24.74 16.17 37.04
CA ARG A 15 25.78 15.14 36.97
C ARG A 15 25.95 14.59 35.55
N VAL A 16 24.84 14.32 34.87
CA VAL A 16 24.86 13.87 33.47
C VAL A 16 25.46 14.94 32.55
N ASN A 17 25.10 16.21 32.74
CA ASN A 17 25.68 17.31 31.98
C ASN A 17 27.19 17.46 32.22
N ALA A 18 27.64 17.37 33.47
CA ALA A 18 29.06 17.47 33.80
C ALA A 18 29.86 16.31 33.17
N ALA A 19 29.34 15.08 33.23
CA ALA A 19 29.95 13.92 32.59
C ALA A 19 29.98 14.08 31.06
N ALA A 20 28.85 14.44 30.44
CA ALA A 20 28.76 14.65 29.00
C ALA A 20 29.65 15.80 28.51
N LEU A 21 29.77 16.89 29.27
CA LEU A 21 30.69 17.99 28.96
C LEU A 21 32.15 17.56 29.04
N SER A 22 32.51 16.75 30.05
CA SER A 22 33.87 16.22 30.16
C SER A 22 34.22 15.31 28.98
N GLU A 23 33.28 14.48 28.52
CA GLU A 23 33.48 13.62 27.35
C GLU A 23 33.54 14.40 26.03
N LEU A 24 32.72 15.44 25.90
CA LEU A 24 32.76 16.34 24.73
C LEU A 24 34.08 17.12 24.67
N ASN A 25 34.52 17.69 25.79
CA ASN A 25 35.80 18.42 25.85
C ASN A 25 36.98 17.49 25.54
N ALA A 26 37.00 16.29 26.11
CA ALA A 26 38.03 15.29 25.79
C ALA A 26 38.04 14.91 24.29
N TYR A 27 36.87 14.90 23.64
CA TYR A 27 36.75 14.66 22.21
C TYR A 27 37.26 15.86 21.37
N ILE A 28 36.95 17.09 21.79
CA ILE A 28 37.45 18.31 21.15
C ILE A 28 38.97 18.40 21.27
N ASP A 29 39.53 18.22 22.47
CA ASP A 29 40.98 18.22 22.70
C ASP A 29 41.70 17.20 21.80
N ARG A 30 41.06 16.04 21.59
CA ARG A 30 41.58 15.00 20.70
C ARG A 30 41.53 15.39 19.22
N LEU A 31 40.45 16.03 18.77
CA LEU A 31 40.36 16.55 17.40
C LEU A 31 41.37 17.68 17.15
N GLU A 32 41.55 18.59 18.12
CA GLU A 32 42.55 19.66 18.06
C GLU A 32 43.97 19.11 17.99
N HIS A 33 44.29 18.11 18.82
CA HIS A 33 45.57 17.43 18.76
C HIS A 33 45.81 16.78 17.38
N LEU A 34 44.78 16.15 16.79
CA LEU A 34 44.88 15.53 15.47
C LEU A 34 45.07 16.55 14.35
N LEU A 35 44.37 17.69 14.39
CA LEU A 35 44.54 18.77 13.41
C LEU A 35 45.91 19.46 13.52
N THR A 36 46.43 19.62 14.74
CA THR A 36 47.70 20.31 14.99
C THR A 36 48.91 19.40 14.74
N SER A 37 48.78 18.09 14.94
CA SER A 37 49.87 17.12 14.77
C SER A 37 50.06 16.64 13.32
N MET A 38 49.13 16.91 12.41
CA MET A 38 49.21 16.49 11.00
C MET A 38 49.83 17.57 10.08
N PRO A 39 51.04 17.37 9.52
CA PRO A 39 51.64 18.33 8.59
C PRO A 39 50.88 18.44 7.27
N LEU A 40 50.90 19.63 6.63
CA LEU A 40 50.14 19.98 5.41
C LEU A 40 50.48 19.17 4.13
N ALA A 41 51.45 18.25 4.18
CA ALA A 41 51.91 17.52 3.00
C ALA A 41 51.62 16.02 3.13
N SER A 42 50.88 15.51 2.16
CA SER A 42 50.55 14.10 1.94
C SER A 42 51.80 13.20 1.95
N SER A 43 52.09 12.55 3.06
CA SER A 43 52.97 11.38 3.11
C SER A 43 52.67 10.53 4.36
N PRO A 44 52.59 9.19 4.25
CA PRO A 44 52.19 8.35 5.37
C PRO A 44 53.38 8.00 6.29
N LEU A 45 53.23 8.34 7.58
CA LEU A 45 53.91 7.80 8.79
C LEU A 45 55.38 8.20 9.02
N PRO A 46 55.84 8.40 10.30
CA PRO A 46 55.63 7.45 11.40
C PRO A 46 55.31 8.02 12.82
N SER A 47 54.75 7.12 13.64
CA SER A 47 54.87 7.02 15.11
C SER A 47 54.39 8.17 16.01
N SER A 48 53.08 8.24 16.21
CA SER A 48 52.48 8.03 17.55
C SER A 48 51.01 7.63 17.35
N PRO A 49 50.70 6.32 17.25
CA PRO A 49 49.32 5.88 17.15
C PRO A 49 48.58 6.31 18.42
N LEU A 50 47.42 6.95 18.25
CA LEU A 50 46.43 7.01 19.32
C LEU A 50 46.26 5.58 19.85
N SER A 51 46.56 5.36 21.14
CA SER A 51 46.53 4.03 21.76
C SER A 51 45.17 3.36 21.63
N ASP A 52 44.10 4.15 21.44
CA ASP A 52 42.73 3.66 21.44
C ASP A 52 41.88 4.37 20.37
N PRO A 53 41.25 3.65 19.41
CA PRO A 53 40.29 4.25 18.48
C PRO A 53 39.09 4.85 19.25
N PHE A 54 38.61 6.02 18.83
CA PHE A 54 37.42 6.62 19.47
C PHE A 54 36.18 6.03 18.80
N LEU A 55 35.39 5.27 19.55
CA LEU A 55 34.11 4.74 19.09
C LEU A 55 33.02 5.81 19.18
N ALA A 56 32.11 5.82 18.21
CA ALA A 56 31.02 6.77 18.19
C ALA A 56 30.19 6.70 19.49
N LYS A 57 29.96 7.84 20.11
CA LYS A 57 29.23 7.95 21.39
C LYS A 57 28.10 8.96 21.26
N LYS A 58 26.94 8.60 21.82
CA LYS A 58 25.79 9.49 21.93
C LYS A 58 25.81 10.15 23.30
N LEU A 59 26.08 11.45 23.34
CA LEU A 59 26.05 12.26 24.54
C LEU A 59 24.68 12.90 24.71
N THR A 60 24.15 12.86 25.93
CA THR A 60 22.88 13.48 26.29
C THR A 60 23.13 14.65 27.22
N PHE A 61 22.68 15.84 26.82
CA PHE A 61 22.69 17.06 27.61
C PHE A 61 21.27 17.45 28.00
N PHE A 62 21.12 18.11 29.14
CA PHE A 62 19.88 18.68 29.63
C PHE A 62 19.97 20.20 29.58
N VAL A 63 19.07 20.81 28.81
CA VAL A 63 19.00 22.25 28.54
C VAL A 63 17.70 22.80 29.15
N PRO A 64 17.65 24.06 29.62
CA PRO A 64 16.43 24.56 30.26
C PRO A 64 15.30 24.64 29.22
N TYR A 65 14.10 24.23 29.61
CA TYR A 65 12.95 24.26 28.72
C TYR A 65 12.51 25.71 28.46
N ARG A 66 12.66 26.15 27.22
CA ARG A 66 12.16 27.44 26.73
C ARG A 66 10.80 27.24 26.08
N THR A 67 9.79 27.99 26.53
CA THR A 67 8.51 28.06 25.84
C THR A 67 8.67 28.78 24.49
N VAL A 68 7.67 28.64 23.60
CA VAL A 68 7.62 29.33 22.29
C VAL A 68 7.75 30.85 22.44
N THR A 69 7.41 31.40 23.61
CA THR A 69 7.52 32.81 23.97
C THR A 69 8.88 33.21 24.57
N GLY A 70 9.87 32.30 24.56
CA GLY A 70 11.22 32.53 25.06
C GLY A 70 11.36 32.55 26.58
N ARG A 71 10.30 32.29 27.34
CA ARG A 71 10.36 32.20 28.80
C ARG A 71 10.93 30.85 29.22
N VAL A 72 11.93 30.88 30.09
CA VAL A 72 12.49 29.68 30.71
C VAL A 72 11.53 29.24 31.82
N LEU A 73 11.12 27.97 31.79
CA LEU A 73 10.34 27.37 32.88
C LEU A 73 11.31 26.72 33.87
N ASP A 74 11.37 27.30 35.07
CA ASP A 74 12.27 26.83 36.14
C ASP A 74 11.94 25.37 36.52
N GLY A 75 12.99 24.54 36.65
CA GLY A 75 12.89 23.13 37.02
C GLY A 75 12.52 22.15 35.90
N ARG A 76 12.16 22.61 34.69
CA ARG A 76 11.92 21.72 33.54
C ARG A 76 13.12 21.70 32.60
N VAL A 77 13.68 20.51 32.40
CA VAL A 77 14.82 20.28 31.52
C VAL A 77 14.42 19.50 30.26
N ARG A 78 15.03 19.84 29.13
CA ARG A 78 14.88 19.16 27.83
C ARG A 78 16.14 18.37 27.52
N PRO A 79 16.05 17.08 27.15
CA PRO A 79 17.20 16.33 26.65
C PRO A 79 17.57 16.78 25.23
N VAL A 80 18.86 16.96 25.00
CA VAL A 80 19.49 17.29 23.72
C VAL A 80 20.58 16.24 23.49
N CYS A 81 20.57 15.59 22.33
CA CYS A 81 21.51 14.52 22.02
C CYS A 81 22.54 15.03 21.01
N ILE A 82 23.82 14.85 21.31
CA ILE A 82 24.93 15.12 20.39
C ILE A 82 25.63 13.79 20.09
N GLN A 83 25.83 13.50 18.80
CA GLN A 83 26.52 12.28 18.36
C GLN A 83 27.98 12.61 18.04
N LEU A 84 28.89 12.00 18.79
CA LEU A 84 30.32 12.03 18.50
C LEU A 84 30.64 10.95 17.47
N HIS A 85 31.31 11.33 16.40
CA HIS A 85 31.66 10.42 15.31
C HIS A 85 32.85 9.56 15.69
N SER A 86 32.94 8.36 15.11
CA SER A 86 34.10 7.49 15.35
C SER A 86 35.33 8.02 14.63
N ILE A 87 36.46 8.08 15.33
CA ILE A 87 37.75 8.43 14.76
C ILE A 87 38.53 7.14 14.53
N GLY A 88 38.86 6.86 13.26
CA GLY A 88 39.65 5.70 12.86
C GLY A 88 41.10 5.74 13.39
N LEU A 89 41.86 4.67 13.12
CA LEU A 89 43.26 4.54 13.54
C LEU A 89 44.21 5.48 12.75
N HIS A 90 43.88 5.78 11.49
CA HIS A 90 44.62 6.67 10.61
C HIS A 90 43.66 7.58 9.81
N PRO A 91 42.98 8.54 10.46
CA PRO A 91 42.07 9.45 9.76
C PRO A 91 42.87 10.40 8.88
N SER A 92 42.37 10.67 7.67
CA SER A 92 42.96 11.73 6.84
C SER A 92 42.63 13.12 7.42
N ARG A 93 43.46 14.13 7.14
CA ARG A 93 43.20 15.50 7.62
C ARG A 93 41.83 16.03 7.17
N SER A 94 41.43 15.75 5.93
CA SER A 94 40.12 16.12 5.39
C SER A 94 38.97 15.40 6.10
N GLU A 95 39.15 14.15 6.53
CA GLU A 95 38.16 13.45 7.36
C GLU A 95 38.00 14.12 8.72
N ILE A 96 39.10 14.55 9.35
CA ILE A 96 39.06 15.24 10.64
C ILE A 96 38.38 16.61 10.51
N GLU A 97 38.75 17.38 9.47
CA GLU A 97 38.11 18.67 9.16
C GLU A 97 36.60 18.49 8.95
N ASN A 98 36.17 17.51 8.15
CA ASN A 98 34.75 17.19 7.97
C ASN A 98 34.05 16.77 9.28
N ILE A 99 34.71 15.97 10.13
CA ILE A 99 34.17 15.57 11.43
C ILE A 99 34.01 16.79 12.34
N THR A 100 34.97 17.74 12.30
CA THR A 100 34.91 18.97 13.09
C THR A 100 33.82 19.91 12.62
N GLU A 101 33.65 20.08 11.31
CA GLU A 101 32.57 20.88 10.73
C GLU A 101 31.20 20.30 11.08
N ASN A 102 31.04 18.99 10.94
CA ASN A 102 29.80 18.30 11.32
C ASN A 102 29.49 18.43 12.81
N LEU A 103 30.51 18.41 13.67
CA LEU A 103 30.35 18.63 15.10
C LEU A 103 29.92 20.07 15.39
N CYS A 104 30.54 21.07 14.78
CA CYS A 104 30.16 22.47 14.91
C CYS A 104 28.71 22.71 14.47
N CYS A 105 28.31 22.20 13.30
CA CYS A 105 26.93 22.27 12.81
C CYS A 105 25.96 21.60 13.79
N SER A 106 26.28 20.39 14.27
CA SER A 106 25.44 19.69 15.24
C SER A 106 25.32 20.42 16.58
N LEU A 107 26.36 21.13 17.03
CA LEU A 107 26.31 21.95 18.25
C LEU A 107 25.44 23.20 18.06
N VAL A 108 25.58 23.89 16.93
CA VAL A 108 24.78 25.08 16.61
C VAL A 108 23.31 24.70 16.51
N GLU A 109 22.99 23.64 15.76
CA GLU A 109 21.63 23.13 15.67
C GLU A 109 21.09 22.79 17.07
N ALA A 110 21.87 22.05 17.88
CA ALA A 110 21.46 21.61 19.22
C ALA A 110 21.13 22.78 20.17
N VAL A 111 21.79 23.93 19.98
CA VAL A 111 21.55 25.16 20.76
C VAL A 111 20.37 25.96 20.21
N GLU A 112 20.22 26.03 18.89
CA GLU A 112 19.26 26.92 18.22
C GLU A 112 17.87 26.29 17.99
N ALA A 113 17.76 24.96 17.94
CA ALA A 113 16.49 24.35 17.55
C ALA A 113 15.37 24.57 18.58
N PRO A 114 14.28 25.26 18.18
CA PRO A 114 13.08 25.35 19.00
C PRO A 114 12.50 23.94 19.22
N GLY A 115 12.02 23.68 20.43
CA GLY A 115 11.57 22.36 20.86
C GLY A 115 10.56 21.74 19.91
N GLY A 116 11.00 20.77 19.10
CA GLY A 116 10.12 20.00 18.23
C GLY A 116 10.75 19.19 17.11
N GLN A 117 11.92 19.55 16.57
CA GLN A 117 12.39 18.99 15.29
C GLN A 117 13.75 18.28 15.31
N PHE A 118 14.17 17.73 16.45
CA PHE A 118 15.51 17.13 16.59
C PHE A 118 15.62 15.62 16.31
N ASN A 119 14.63 15.01 15.63
CA ASN A 119 14.68 13.59 15.30
C ASN A 119 14.73 13.27 13.80
N ASP A 120 14.48 14.24 12.91
CA ASP A 120 14.24 13.92 11.50
C ASP A 120 15.43 14.21 10.55
N PHE A 121 16.47 14.93 10.99
CA PHE A 121 17.52 15.40 10.05
C PHE A 121 18.90 14.70 10.13
N GLN A 122 19.11 13.74 11.03
CA GLN A 122 20.39 12.99 11.13
C GLN A 122 20.37 11.61 10.46
N GLN A 123 19.59 11.41 9.40
CA GLN A 123 19.61 10.18 8.60
C GLN A 123 19.85 10.48 7.12
N ASN A 124 21.01 11.04 6.78
CA ASN A 124 21.48 11.02 5.39
C ASN A 124 23.00 11.06 5.30
N PRO A 125 23.67 9.91 5.05
CA PRO A 125 24.96 9.90 4.38
C PRO A 125 24.70 9.58 2.89
N PHE A 126 24.21 10.59 2.15
CA PHE A 126 24.06 10.55 0.71
C PHE A 126 25.35 11.03 0.01
N PHE A 127 26.48 10.39 0.34
CA PHE A 127 27.71 10.48 -0.45
C PHE A 127 28.11 9.08 -0.92
N ALA A 128 27.47 8.71 -2.03
CA ALA A 128 28.05 8.07 -3.21
C ALA A 128 29.17 7.02 -3.04
N THR A 129 28.85 5.78 -3.45
CA THR A 129 29.55 5.19 -4.61
C THR A 129 28.55 4.44 -5.48
N ALA A 130 28.40 4.91 -6.72
CA ALA A 130 27.69 4.23 -7.78
C ALA A 130 28.51 3.06 -8.32
N GLY A 131 27.86 1.93 -8.63
CA GLY A 131 28.45 0.86 -9.42
C GLY A 131 27.58 -0.42 -9.45
N PRO A 132 27.49 -1.14 -10.58
CA PRO A 132 26.33 -1.99 -10.92
C PRO A 132 26.56 -3.50 -10.73
N GLN A 133 25.46 -4.24 -10.95
CA GLN A 133 25.35 -5.69 -11.24
C GLN A 133 25.11 -6.64 -10.07
N GLY A 134 24.26 -7.63 -10.36
CA GLY A 134 24.40 -8.98 -9.81
C GLY A 134 23.10 -9.61 -9.37
N LYS A 135 22.38 -10.24 -10.31
CA LYS A 135 21.44 -11.32 -9.97
C LYS A 135 22.18 -12.37 -9.13
N SER A 136 21.63 -12.73 -7.98
CA SER A 136 21.83 -14.04 -7.38
C SER A 136 20.55 -14.43 -6.65
N GLU A 137 19.94 -15.49 -7.17
CA GLU A 137 18.92 -16.28 -6.52
C GLU A 137 19.63 -17.09 -5.43
N ASP A 138 19.52 -16.63 -4.20
CA ASP A 138 19.70 -17.46 -3.02
C ASP A 138 18.68 -16.97 -2.00
N ALA A 139 17.79 -17.87 -1.58
CA ALA A 139 16.75 -17.63 -0.60
C ALA A 139 17.39 -17.27 0.75
N THR A 140 17.73 -16.00 0.90
CA THR A 140 18.07 -15.41 2.18
C THR A 140 16.77 -15.25 2.98
N PRO A 141 16.69 -15.72 4.23
CA PRO A 141 15.51 -15.50 5.05
C PRO A 141 15.29 -13.99 5.17
N GLU A 142 14.07 -13.53 4.87
CA GLU A 142 13.70 -12.12 4.88
C GLU A 142 14.17 -11.47 6.18
N ARG A 143 15.13 -10.55 6.09
CA ARG A 143 15.52 -9.72 7.23
C ARG A 143 14.28 -8.91 7.65
N LEU A 144 13.85 -9.10 8.89
CA LEU A 144 12.75 -8.39 9.57
C LEU A 144 12.84 -6.85 9.48
N LEU A 145 14.01 -6.31 9.12
CA LEU A 145 14.24 -4.90 8.86
C LEU A 145 14.69 -4.76 7.40
N THR A 146 13.72 -4.51 6.52
CA THR A 146 13.98 -4.12 5.13
C THR A 146 14.70 -2.77 5.11
N SER A 147 15.43 -2.47 4.02
CA SER A 147 15.93 -1.11 3.78
C SER A 147 14.77 -0.12 3.98
N LYS A 148 15.03 1.04 4.58
CA LYS A 148 14.01 2.01 5.06
C LYS A 148 12.96 2.44 4.00
N HIS A 149 13.13 2.06 2.73
CA HIS A 149 12.24 2.40 1.62
C HIS A 149 11.59 1.17 0.96
N ALA A 150 12.12 -0.04 1.12
CA ALA A 150 11.48 -1.25 0.56
C ALA A 150 10.12 -1.56 1.21
N GLY A 151 9.94 -1.16 2.47
CA GLY A 151 8.62 -1.19 3.12
C GLY A 151 7.65 -0.16 2.53
N LEU A 152 8.13 1.04 2.18
CA LEU A 152 7.31 2.10 1.59
C LEU A 152 6.90 1.78 0.16
N ASP A 153 7.82 1.28 -0.67
CA ASP A 153 7.51 0.88 -2.05
C ASP A 153 6.55 -0.31 -2.09
N ARG A 154 6.72 -1.28 -1.17
CA ARG A 154 5.78 -2.41 -1.02
C ARG A 154 4.42 -1.95 -0.52
N LEU A 155 4.36 -1.02 0.43
CA LEU A 155 3.11 -0.45 0.91
C LEU A 155 2.42 0.37 -0.19
N GLN A 156 3.17 1.12 -0.98
CA GLN A 156 2.66 1.86 -2.13
C GLN A 156 2.10 0.91 -3.19
N ALA A 157 2.81 -0.15 -3.53
CA ALA A 157 2.32 -1.15 -4.49
C ALA A 157 1.06 -1.87 -3.99
N LEU A 158 0.97 -2.17 -2.69
CA LEU A 158 -0.25 -2.74 -2.09
C LEU A 158 -1.40 -1.74 -2.09
N TRP A 159 -1.10 -0.47 -1.80
CA TRP A 159 -2.07 0.62 -1.84
C TRP A 159 -2.62 0.84 -3.25
N ASP A 160 -1.74 0.92 -4.25
CA ASP A 160 -2.09 1.08 -5.66
C ASP A 160 -2.96 -0.09 -6.13
N ALA A 161 -2.58 -1.33 -5.80
CA ALA A 161 -3.35 -2.53 -6.13
C ALA A 161 -4.74 -2.51 -5.47
N GLN A 162 -4.84 -2.07 -4.22
CA GLN A 162 -6.11 -1.94 -3.52
C GLN A 162 -6.99 -0.83 -4.13
N THR A 163 -6.41 0.32 -4.49
CA THR A 163 -7.14 1.41 -5.14
C THR A 163 -7.63 1.02 -6.52
N ASP A 164 -6.81 0.31 -7.31
CA ASP A 164 -7.22 -0.22 -8.62
C ASP A 164 -8.38 -1.20 -8.47
N GLU A 165 -8.36 -2.06 -7.45
CA GLU A 165 -9.46 -2.99 -7.17
C GLU A 165 -10.75 -2.25 -6.76
N VAL A 166 -10.64 -1.20 -5.95
CA VAL A 166 -11.78 -0.36 -5.54
C VAL A 166 -12.36 0.39 -6.72
N MET A 167 -11.53 1.02 -7.55
CA MET A 167 -11.96 1.74 -8.75
C MET A 167 -12.60 0.80 -9.76
N PHE A 168 -12.04 -0.40 -9.93
CA PHE A 168 -12.60 -1.45 -10.76
C PHE A 168 -13.97 -1.92 -10.25
N LYS A 169 -14.10 -2.22 -8.95
CA LYS A 169 -15.40 -2.55 -8.34
C LYS A 169 -16.39 -1.41 -8.56
N ALA A 170 -15.99 -0.17 -8.34
CA ALA A 170 -16.84 0.99 -8.57
C ALA A 170 -17.30 1.12 -10.04
N ALA A 171 -16.47 0.76 -11.01
CA ALA A 171 -16.84 0.71 -12.43
C ALA A 171 -17.75 -0.49 -12.76
N LEU A 172 -17.52 -1.64 -12.13
CA LEU A 172 -18.25 -2.89 -12.39
C LEU A 172 -19.64 -2.94 -11.72
N TYR A 173 -19.84 -2.19 -10.63
CA TYR A 173 -21.15 -2.11 -9.95
C TYR A 173 -21.96 -0.87 -10.40
N GLN A 174 -21.45 -0.07 -11.35
CA GLN A 174 -22.25 1.02 -11.91
C GLN A 174 -23.39 0.43 -12.74
N PRO A 175 -24.66 0.60 -12.33
CA PRO A 175 -25.77 0.06 -13.10
C PRO A 175 -25.91 0.84 -14.41
N ASP A 176 -26.26 0.14 -15.49
CA ASP A 176 -26.41 0.74 -16.82
C ASP A 176 -27.20 2.06 -16.76
N GLU A 177 -26.68 3.11 -17.40
CA GLU A 177 -27.31 4.42 -17.41
C GLU A 177 -28.77 4.38 -17.90
N LYS A 178 -29.08 3.49 -18.84
CA LYS A 178 -30.45 3.33 -19.37
C LYS A 178 -31.39 2.71 -18.33
N LEU A 179 -30.92 1.71 -17.59
CA LEU A 179 -31.69 1.03 -16.55
C LEU A 179 -31.88 1.94 -15.34
N THR A 180 -30.81 2.59 -14.88
CA THR A 180 -30.90 3.58 -13.79
C THR A 180 -31.88 4.70 -14.12
N ARG A 181 -31.85 5.24 -15.35
CA ARG A 181 -32.84 6.23 -15.82
C ARG A 181 -34.26 5.66 -15.81
N ARG A 182 -34.48 4.42 -16.29
CA ARG A 182 -35.80 3.78 -16.25
C ARG A 182 -36.30 3.60 -14.82
N THR A 183 -35.48 3.07 -13.91
CA THR A 183 -35.82 2.88 -12.49
C THR A 183 -36.11 4.20 -11.79
N GLN A 184 -35.33 5.25 -12.08
CA GLN A 184 -35.59 6.60 -11.57
C GLN A 184 -36.92 7.16 -12.06
N LEU A 185 -37.27 6.96 -13.34
CA LEU A 185 -38.56 7.35 -13.90
C LEU A 185 -39.73 6.57 -13.29
N MET A 186 -39.57 5.26 -13.08
CA MET A 186 -40.55 4.43 -12.38
C MET A 186 -40.77 4.91 -10.95
N ASN A 187 -39.70 5.15 -10.19
CA ASN A 187 -39.77 5.67 -8.82
C ASN A 187 -40.42 7.06 -8.75
N ARG A 188 -40.15 7.93 -9.73
CA ARG A 188 -40.77 9.24 -9.83
C ARG A 188 -42.28 9.14 -10.09
N GLU A 189 -42.69 8.27 -11.00
CA GLU A 189 -44.11 8.03 -11.29
C GLU A 189 -44.82 7.35 -10.13
N PHE A 190 -44.18 6.41 -9.44
CA PHE A 190 -44.68 5.79 -8.21
C PHE A 190 -44.99 6.86 -7.15
N ARG A 191 -43.99 7.68 -6.80
CA ARG A 191 -44.16 8.77 -5.81
C ARG A 191 -45.24 9.76 -6.22
N ARG A 192 -45.36 10.06 -7.52
CA ARG A 192 -46.42 10.94 -8.05
C ARG A 192 -47.81 10.33 -7.86
N GLN A 193 -47.99 9.04 -8.17
CA GLN A 193 -49.27 8.35 -8.00
C GLN A 193 -49.61 8.14 -6.53
N GLU A 194 -48.64 7.77 -5.71
CA GLU A 194 -48.76 7.64 -4.26
C GLU A 194 -49.24 8.95 -3.64
N ALA A 195 -48.58 10.08 -3.94
CA ALA A 195 -48.98 11.40 -3.45
C ALA A 195 -50.39 11.80 -3.92
N ALA A 196 -50.78 11.44 -5.15
CA ALA A 196 -52.13 11.74 -5.66
C ALA A 196 -53.20 10.88 -4.96
N LEU A 197 -52.94 9.59 -4.74
CA LEU A 197 -53.86 8.64 -4.11
C LEU A 197 -53.98 8.88 -2.60
N THR A 198 -52.89 9.18 -1.91
CA THR A 198 -52.91 9.59 -0.49
C THR A 198 -53.76 10.85 -0.29
N ARG A 199 -53.54 11.91 -1.09
CA ARG A 199 -54.37 13.13 -1.03
C ARG A 199 -55.86 12.84 -1.24
N ARG A 200 -56.21 11.94 -2.16
CA ARG A 200 -57.60 11.52 -2.39
C ARG A 200 -58.17 10.74 -1.20
N ALA A 201 -57.39 9.85 -0.60
CA ALA A 201 -57.80 9.07 0.57
C ALA A 201 -58.00 9.96 1.81
N LEU A 202 -57.14 10.96 2.01
CA LEU A 202 -57.22 11.90 3.14
C LEU A 202 -58.48 12.80 3.12
N ARG A 203 -59.05 13.08 1.94
CA ARG A 203 -60.29 13.87 1.79
C ARG A 203 -61.55 13.13 2.26
N ILE A 204 -61.47 11.82 2.50
CA ILE A 204 -62.62 11.00 2.88
C ILE A 204 -62.91 11.21 4.38
N LYS A 205 -64.14 11.64 4.70
CA LYS A 205 -64.57 11.86 6.08
C LYS A 205 -64.73 10.57 6.89
N ASN A 206 -65.10 9.46 6.24
CA ASN A 206 -65.30 8.18 6.92
C ASN A 206 -63.97 7.50 7.29
N ARG A 207 -63.69 7.38 8.59
CA ARG A 207 -62.44 6.85 9.14
C ARG A 207 -62.14 5.42 8.69
N ARG A 208 -63.13 4.52 8.67
CA ARG A 208 -62.94 3.11 8.28
C ARG A 208 -62.54 2.98 6.81
N VAL A 209 -63.24 3.70 5.93
CA VAL A 209 -62.97 3.72 4.49
C VAL A 209 -61.62 4.38 4.19
N ARG A 210 -61.28 5.45 4.91
CA ARG A 210 -59.99 6.14 4.77
C ARG A 210 -58.82 5.22 5.14
N LYS A 211 -58.91 4.47 6.24
CA LYS A 211 -57.85 3.53 6.65
C LYS A 211 -57.60 2.47 5.58
N ARG A 212 -58.67 1.80 5.12
CA ARG A 212 -58.61 0.79 4.06
C ARG A 212 -58.02 1.35 2.77
N ARG A 213 -58.43 2.55 2.35
CA ARG A 213 -57.89 3.16 1.12
C ARG A 213 -56.43 3.56 1.24
N LEU A 214 -55.96 4.00 2.42
CA LEU A 214 -54.55 4.33 2.64
C LEU A 214 -53.67 3.08 2.59
N GLU A 215 -54.15 1.95 3.12
CA GLU A 215 -53.47 0.64 3.01
C GLU A 215 -53.39 0.17 1.54
N GLU A 216 -54.41 0.47 0.72
CA GLU A 216 -54.45 0.15 -0.71
C GLU A 216 -53.73 1.17 -1.63
N VAL A 217 -53.11 2.25 -1.09
CA VAL A 217 -52.46 3.27 -1.94
C VAL A 217 -51.24 2.71 -2.66
N ALA A 218 -50.38 1.98 -1.94
CA ALA A 218 -49.12 1.48 -2.49
C ALA A 218 -49.36 0.48 -3.63
N SER A 219 -50.25 -0.49 -3.42
CA SER A 219 -50.60 -1.48 -4.44
C SER A 219 -51.21 -0.85 -5.70
N LYS A 220 -52.09 0.15 -5.54
CA LYS A 220 -52.66 0.89 -6.68
C LYS A 220 -51.66 1.81 -7.38
N ALA A 221 -50.67 2.32 -6.66
CA ALA A 221 -49.58 3.09 -7.25
C ALA A 221 -48.67 2.18 -8.08
N GLU A 222 -48.33 0.98 -7.57
CA GLU A 222 -47.59 -0.04 -8.31
C GLU A 222 -48.33 -0.51 -9.56
N GLU A 223 -49.64 -0.78 -9.46
CA GLU A 223 -50.46 -1.20 -10.60
C GLU A 223 -50.43 -0.18 -11.74
N LYS A 224 -50.57 1.11 -11.42
CA LYS A 224 -50.48 2.19 -12.42
C LYS A 224 -49.08 2.38 -13.00
N VAL A 225 -48.05 2.12 -12.23
CA VAL A 225 -46.67 2.13 -12.72
C VAL A 225 -46.47 0.96 -13.68
N ARG A 226 -46.97 -0.23 -13.33
CA ARG A 226 -46.93 -1.44 -14.17
C ARG A 226 -47.70 -1.27 -15.48
N GLU A 227 -48.86 -0.60 -15.45
CA GLU A 227 -49.61 -0.26 -16.68
C GLU A 227 -48.81 0.67 -17.62
N LYS A 228 -48.03 1.61 -17.07
CA LYS A 228 -47.27 2.59 -17.86
C LYS A 228 -45.94 2.05 -18.38
N PHE A 229 -45.23 1.26 -17.58
CA PHE A 229 -43.87 0.80 -17.88
C PHE A 229 -43.82 -0.67 -18.32
N GLY A 230 -44.96 -1.36 -18.33
CA GLY A 230 -45.07 -2.79 -18.57
C GLY A 230 -44.69 -3.64 -17.34
N PRO A 231 -44.95 -4.96 -17.37
CA PRO A 231 -44.33 -5.88 -16.42
C PRO A 231 -42.80 -5.83 -16.55
N ASP A 232 -42.10 -6.04 -15.44
CA ASP A 232 -40.65 -6.25 -15.49
C ASP A 232 -40.39 -7.47 -16.38
N PRO A 233 -39.47 -7.38 -17.38
CA PRO A 233 -39.18 -8.52 -18.23
C PRO A 233 -38.69 -9.69 -17.36
N PRO A 234 -39.16 -10.92 -17.60
CA PRO A 234 -38.80 -12.09 -16.80
C PRO A 234 -37.31 -12.43 -16.88
N GLU A 235 -36.64 -12.00 -17.96
CA GLU A 235 -35.20 -12.10 -18.13
C GLU A 235 -34.58 -10.70 -18.21
N PRO A 236 -33.44 -10.48 -17.54
CA PRO A 236 -32.69 -9.25 -17.70
C PRO A 236 -32.30 -9.05 -19.18
N PRO A 237 -32.29 -7.82 -19.71
CA PRO A 237 -31.75 -7.54 -21.04
C PRO A 237 -30.37 -8.20 -21.24
N PRO A 238 -30.00 -8.60 -22.47
CA PRO A 238 -28.73 -9.31 -22.72
C PRO A 238 -27.51 -8.54 -22.20
N GLU A 239 -27.52 -7.21 -22.32
CA GLU A 239 -26.48 -6.32 -21.78
C GLU A 239 -26.37 -6.44 -20.24
N LEU A 240 -27.50 -6.50 -19.54
CA LEU A 240 -27.55 -6.68 -18.08
C LEU A 240 -27.16 -8.10 -17.68
N ALA A 241 -27.53 -9.12 -18.47
CA ALA A 241 -27.14 -10.50 -18.22
C ALA A 241 -25.61 -10.66 -18.32
N GLU A 242 -24.97 -10.05 -19.32
CA GLU A 242 -23.51 -10.00 -19.44
C GLU A 242 -22.86 -9.23 -18.30
N HIS A 243 -23.43 -8.10 -17.90
CA HIS A 243 -22.97 -7.32 -16.75
C HIS A 243 -23.03 -8.13 -15.45
N LEU A 244 -24.16 -8.80 -15.18
CA LEU A 244 -24.35 -9.66 -14.02
C LEU A 244 -23.38 -10.86 -14.03
N ARG A 245 -23.06 -11.41 -15.20
CA ARG A 245 -22.03 -12.45 -15.35
C ARG A 245 -20.65 -11.92 -14.97
N ARG A 246 -20.29 -10.71 -15.42
CA ARG A 246 -19.01 -10.07 -15.05
C ARG A 246 -18.92 -9.78 -13.55
N VAL A 247 -20.02 -9.32 -12.95
CA VAL A 247 -20.15 -9.13 -11.49
C VAL A 247 -19.94 -10.44 -10.75
N ALA A 248 -20.61 -11.52 -11.15
CA ALA A 248 -20.47 -12.83 -10.51
C ALA A 248 -19.02 -13.38 -10.60
N VAL A 249 -18.36 -13.21 -11.76
CA VAL A 249 -16.95 -13.63 -11.94
C VAL A 249 -16.00 -12.79 -11.07
N ALA A 250 -16.28 -11.49 -10.93
CA ALA A 250 -15.52 -10.59 -10.06
C ALA A 250 -15.71 -10.92 -8.57
N GLU A 251 -16.93 -11.23 -8.13
CA GLU A 251 -17.23 -11.69 -6.78
C GLU A 251 -16.56 -13.03 -6.47
N ALA A 252 -16.38 -13.89 -7.47
CA ALA A 252 -15.63 -15.14 -7.38
C ALA A 252 -14.10 -14.95 -7.31
N GLY A 253 -13.59 -13.71 -7.34
CA GLY A 253 -12.16 -13.42 -7.21
C GLY A 253 -11.36 -13.46 -8.52
N SER A 254 -12.03 -13.70 -9.65
CA SER A 254 -11.46 -13.59 -11.00
C SER A 254 -11.62 -12.18 -11.56
N HIS A 255 -10.68 -11.73 -12.39
CA HIS A 255 -10.89 -10.51 -13.16
C HIS A 255 -11.51 -10.86 -14.53
N PRO A 256 -12.70 -10.33 -14.87
CA PRO A 256 -13.46 -10.73 -16.06
C PRO A 256 -12.68 -10.51 -17.36
N ASP A 257 -11.83 -9.49 -17.43
CA ASP A 257 -11.02 -9.21 -18.63
C ASP A 257 -9.87 -10.21 -18.87
N PHE A 258 -9.65 -11.13 -17.94
CA PHE A 258 -8.67 -12.21 -18.11
C PHE A 258 -9.32 -13.57 -18.37
N VAL A 259 -10.65 -13.66 -18.39
CA VAL A 259 -11.38 -14.90 -18.67
C VAL A 259 -12.03 -14.79 -20.04
N PHE A 260 -11.57 -15.62 -20.97
CA PHE A 260 -12.07 -15.68 -22.34
C PHE A 260 -12.70 -17.03 -22.63
N PHE A 261 -13.62 -17.07 -23.59
CA PHE A 261 -14.21 -18.31 -24.08
C PHE A 261 -13.68 -18.63 -25.47
N ALA A 262 -13.37 -19.90 -25.70
CA ALA A 262 -13.12 -20.40 -27.04
C ALA A 262 -14.39 -20.23 -27.91
N PRO A 263 -14.23 -19.83 -29.19
CA PRO A 263 -15.36 -19.62 -30.09
C PRO A 263 -16.12 -20.91 -30.42
N SER A 264 -15.52 -22.07 -30.17
CA SER A 264 -16.10 -23.41 -30.37
C SER A 264 -17.15 -23.80 -29.33
N LEU A 265 -17.27 -23.07 -28.21
CA LEU A 265 -18.20 -23.42 -27.13
C LEU A 265 -19.63 -22.95 -27.40
N SER A 266 -20.60 -23.81 -27.11
CA SER A 266 -22.04 -23.49 -27.11
C SER A 266 -22.43 -22.54 -25.97
N SER A 267 -23.58 -21.88 -26.07
CA SER A 267 -24.10 -20.99 -25.01
C SER A 267 -24.30 -21.71 -23.68
N ALA A 268 -24.80 -22.95 -23.72
CA ALA A 268 -25.00 -23.78 -22.52
C ALA A 268 -23.66 -24.12 -21.83
N GLN A 269 -22.63 -24.48 -22.59
CA GLN A 269 -21.29 -24.75 -22.05
C GLN A 269 -20.64 -23.51 -21.44
N LYS A 270 -20.88 -22.32 -22.04
CA LYS A 270 -20.40 -21.05 -21.46
C LYS A 270 -21.06 -20.76 -20.12
N GLU A 271 -22.36 -21.04 -19.98
CA GLU A 271 -23.08 -20.87 -18.71
C GLU A 271 -22.61 -21.84 -17.64
N GLU A 272 -22.37 -23.10 -18.00
CA GLU A 272 -21.80 -24.09 -17.08
C GLU A 272 -20.39 -23.68 -16.62
N ALA A 273 -19.53 -23.24 -17.55
CA ALA A 273 -18.19 -22.79 -17.22
C ALA A 273 -18.18 -21.57 -16.28
N VAL A 274 -19.05 -20.59 -16.52
CA VAL A 274 -19.24 -19.46 -15.61
C VAL A 274 -19.73 -19.96 -14.25
N GLY A 275 -20.69 -20.89 -14.24
CA GLY A 275 -21.16 -21.51 -13.01
C GLY A 275 -20.03 -22.16 -12.21
N ARG A 276 -19.13 -22.90 -12.86
CA ARG A 276 -18.00 -23.56 -12.20
C ARG A 276 -16.94 -22.59 -11.71
N ILE A 277 -16.56 -21.59 -12.50
CA ILE A 277 -15.62 -20.52 -12.08
C ILE A 277 -16.18 -19.72 -10.90
N CYS A 278 -17.50 -19.49 -10.89
CA CYS A 278 -18.17 -18.84 -9.77
C CYS A 278 -18.41 -19.76 -8.56
N GLY A 279 -17.97 -21.02 -8.61
CA GLY A 279 -18.12 -21.98 -7.52
C GLY A 279 -19.54 -22.51 -7.29
N ARG A 280 -20.46 -22.31 -8.24
CA ARG A 280 -21.88 -22.71 -8.13
C ARG A 280 -22.10 -24.24 -8.07
N HIS A 281 -21.10 -25.01 -8.52
CA HIS A 281 -21.13 -26.48 -8.53
C HIS A 281 -20.20 -27.12 -7.50
N LEU A 282 -19.67 -26.35 -6.54
CA LEU A 282 -18.76 -26.85 -5.51
C LEU A 282 -19.51 -27.12 -4.21
N GLU A 283 -19.59 -28.39 -3.81
CA GLU A 283 -20.29 -28.81 -2.58
C GLU A 283 -19.56 -28.40 -1.30
N LYS A 284 -18.24 -28.21 -1.36
CA LYS A 284 -17.38 -27.93 -0.19
C LYS A 284 -16.86 -26.49 -0.23
N GLU A 285 -16.97 -25.80 0.91
CA GLU A 285 -16.40 -24.45 1.11
C GLU A 285 -14.87 -24.41 0.93
N SER A 286 -14.18 -25.52 1.19
CA SER A 286 -12.74 -25.60 0.95
C SER A 286 -12.38 -25.53 -0.54
N HIS A 287 -13.23 -26.10 -1.41
CA HIS A 287 -13.00 -26.07 -2.86
C HIS A 287 -13.28 -24.68 -3.43
N SER A 288 -14.30 -23.98 -2.94
CA SER A 288 -14.56 -22.60 -3.34
C SER A 288 -13.44 -21.67 -2.89
N TRP A 289 -12.94 -21.84 -1.67
CA TRP A 289 -11.79 -21.10 -1.17
C TRP A 289 -10.52 -21.35 -2.01
N LEU A 290 -10.23 -22.62 -2.33
CA LEU A 290 -9.08 -22.99 -3.17
C LEU A 290 -9.18 -22.34 -4.56
N LEU A 291 -10.34 -22.46 -5.21
CA LEU A 291 -10.59 -21.87 -6.52
C LEU A 291 -10.38 -20.35 -6.50
N GLN A 292 -10.91 -19.65 -5.50
CA GLN A 292 -10.71 -18.21 -5.34
C GLN A 292 -9.22 -17.84 -5.23
N ASN A 293 -8.43 -18.62 -4.51
CA ASN A 293 -7.00 -18.35 -4.36
C ASN A 293 -6.20 -18.66 -5.62
N LEU A 294 -6.52 -19.74 -6.34
CA LEU A 294 -5.91 -20.05 -7.63
C LEU A 294 -6.15 -18.91 -8.63
N LEU A 295 -7.39 -18.41 -8.71
CA LEU A 295 -7.75 -17.30 -9.58
C LEU A 295 -7.05 -15.99 -9.19
N LYS A 296 -6.87 -15.73 -7.89
CA LYS A 296 -6.07 -14.60 -7.40
C LYS A 296 -4.59 -14.73 -7.76
N GLU A 297 -4.01 -15.92 -7.65
CA GLU A 297 -2.60 -16.17 -8.00
C GLU A 297 -2.33 -15.99 -9.49
N LEU A 298 -3.28 -16.35 -10.36
CA LEU A 298 -3.17 -16.08 -11.80
C LEU A 298 -3.16 -14.59 -12.14
N ARG A 299 -3.77 -13.76 -11.28
CA ARG A 299 -3.84 -12.30 -11.44
C ARG A 299 -2.62 -11.57 -10.85
N ARG A 300 -1.82 -12.22 -10.01
CA ARG A 300 -0.81 -11.54 -9.21
C ARG A 300 0.19 -10.77 -10.10
N PRO A 301 0.37 -9.45 -9.89
CA PRO A 301 1.36 -8.67 -10.63
C PRO A 301 2.77 -9.20 -10.31
N PRO A 302 3.73 -9.10 -11.26
CA PRO A 302 3.71 -8.24 -12.45
C PRO A 302 3.17 -8.88 -13.74
N THR A 303 2.83 -10.17 -13.74
CA THR A 303 2.43 -10.91 -14.96
C THR A 303 1.07 -11.59 -14.80
N PRO A 304 -0.04 -10.85 -14.99
CA PRO A 304 -1.36 -11.47 -14.98
C PRO A 304 -1.52 -12.41 -16.18
N ILE A 305 -1.97 -13.63 -15.91
CA ILE A 305 -2.14 -14.70 -16.90
C ILE A 305 -3.62 -14.80 -17.31
N PRO A 306 -3.94 -14.67 -18.60
CA PRO A 306 -5.29 -14.89 -19.08
C PRO A 306 -5.63 -16.39 -19.14
N LEU A 307 -6.88 -16.68 -18.78
CA LEU A 307 -7.55 -17.96 -18.84
C LEU A 307 -8.47 -18.01 -20.05
N ILE A 308 -8.38 -19.08 -20.82
CA ILE A 308 -9.27 -19.36 -21.93
C ILE A 308 -10.01 -20.66 -21.63
N ILE A 309 -11.33 -20.60 -21.60
CA ILE A 309 -12.16 -21.77 -21.39
C ILE A 309 -12.43 -22.42 -22.74
N GLY A 310 -12.03 -23.68 -22.88
CA GLY A 310 -12.19 -24.51 -24.06
C GLY A 310 -12.68 -25.90 -23.70
N THR A 311 -12.14 -26.92 -24.35
CA THR A 311 -12.51 -28.34 -24.17
C THR A 311 -11.39 -29.19 -23.58
N GLU A 312 -10.17 -28.66 -23.51
CA GLU A 312 -8.97 -29.41 -23.13
C GLU A 312 -8.08 -28.57 -22.21
N PHE A 313 -7.26 -29.25 -21.40
CA PHE A 313 -6.19 -28.61 -20.64
C PHE A 313 -4.97 -28.40 -21.54
N ASN A 314 -4.54 -27.14 -21.70
CA ASN A 314 -3.33 -26.83 -22.46
C ASN A 314 -2.63 -25.59 -21.89
N ALA A 315 -1.35 -25.73 -21.60
CA ALA A 315 -0.51 -24.64 -21.13
C ALA A 315 0.30 -24.09 -22.31
N CYS A 316 -0.14 -22.97 -22.89
CA CYS A 316 0.62 -22.29 -23.94
C CYS A 316 1.70 -21.41 -23.31
N VAL A 317 2.82 -22.05 -22.94
CA VAL A 317 3.99 -21.38 -22.34
C VAL A 317 4.49 -20.22 -23.21
N GLU A 318 4.60 -20.41 -24.52
CA GLU A 318 5.13 -19.37 -25.44
C GLU A 318 4.26 -18.10 -25.49
N ARG A 319 2.95 -18.25 -25.30
CA ARG A 319 1.99 -17.14 -25.35
C ARG A 319 1.60 -16.64 -23.96
N GLY A 320 2.04 -17.34 -22.91
CA GLY A 320 1.72 -17.02 -21.52
C GLY A 320 0.22 -17.10 -21.23
N LEU A 321 -0.45 -18.19 -21.60
CA LEU A 321 -1.90 -18.35 -21.43
C LEU A 321 -2.30 -19.80 -21.14
N PHE A 322 -3.39 -19.97 -20.37
CA PHE A 322 -3.95 -21.26 -20.00
C PHE A 322 -5.24 -21.54 -20.76
N LEU A 323 -5.36 -22.75 -21.31
CA LEU A 323 -6.59 -23.31 -21.83
C LEU A 323 -7.14 -24.34 -20.82
N ILE A 324 -8.40 -24.20 -20.43
CA ILE A 324 -9.03 -25.03 -19.39
C ILE A 324 -10.38 -25.53 -19.92
N PRO A 325 -10.75 -26.80 -19.72
CA PRO A 325 -12.04 -27.31 -20.16
C PRO A 325 -13.19 -26.63 -19.41
N PHE A 326 -14.39 -26.54 -20.02
CA PHE A 326 -15.57 -25.97 -19.38
C PHE A 326 -16.05 -26.77 -18.16
N ASP A 327 -15.74 -28.07 -18.13
CA ASP A 327 -16.13 -29.06 -17.13
C ASP A 327 -14.97 -29.48 -16.21
N PHE A 328 -14.04 -28.55 -15.91
CA PHE A 328 -12.91 -28.83 -15.03
C PHE A 328 -13.31 -29.15 -13.58
N ASP A 329 -12.49 -30.00 -12.94
CA ASP A 329 -12.47 -30.20 -11.49
C ASP A 329 -11.43 -29.27 -10.83
N VAL A 330 -11.72 -28.79 -9.62
CA VAL A 330 -10.83 -27.84 -8.91
C VAL A 330 -9.47 -28.45 -8.57
N TRP A 331 -9.42 -29.75 -8.24
CA TRP A 331 -8.16 -30.43 -7.96
C TRP A 331 -7.31 -30.63 -9.20
N GLN A 332 -7.92 -31.06 -10.32
CA GLN A 332 -7.24 -31.15 -11.61
C GLN A 332 -6.71 -29.80 -12.06
N LEU A 333 -7.48 -28.72 -11.82
CA LEU A 333 -7.04 -27.36 -12.06
C LEU A 333 -5.84 -26.98 -11.18
N ALA A 334 -5.87 -27.31 -9.89
CA ALA A 334 -4.78 -27.00 -8.96
C ALA A 334 -3.48 -27.69 -9.39
N ASP A 335 -3.55 -29.00 -9.66
CA ASP A 335 -2.40 -29.80 -10.10
C ASP A 335 -1.83 -29.25 -11.42
N PHE A 336 -2.70 -28.96 -12.39
CA PHE A 336 -2.30 -28.40 -13.69
C PHE A 336 -1.65 -27.02 -13.57
N LEU A 337 -2.14 -26.17 -12.66
CA LEU A 337 -1.52 -24.88 -12.40
C LEU A 337 -0.19 -25.04 -11.70
N GLU A 338 -0.07 -25.93 -10.71
CA GLU A 338 1.19 -26.17 -10.01
C GLU A 338 2.32 -26.60 -10.96
N GLU A 339 2.01 -27.46 -11.95
CA GLU A 339 3.00 -27.95 -12.92
C GLU A 339 3.47 -26.90 -13.94
N HIS A 340 2.62 -25.94 -14.30
CA HIS A 340 2.84 -25.09 -15.48
C HIS A 340 2.89 -23.58 -15.21
N LEU A 341 2.55 -23.14 -13.99
CA LEU A 341 2.41 -21.72 -13.66
C LEU A 341 3.72 -20.95 -13.81
N ASP A 342 4.86 -21.48 -13.36
CA ASP A 342 6.14 -20.79 -13.48
C ASP A 342 6.58 -20.63 -14.94
N GLY A 343 6.45 -21.68 -15.74
CA GLY A 343 6.75 -21.64 -17.17
C GLY A 343 5.90 -20.61 -17.91
N VAL A 344 4.58 -20.59 -17.63
CA VAL A 344 3.66 -19.64 -18.26
C VAL A 344 3.93 -18.20 -17.80
N ARG A 345 4.28 -17.97 -16.53
CA ARG A 345 4.69 -16.64 -16.02
C ARG A 345 5.93 -16.12 -16.71
N GLU A 346 6.94 -16.97 -16.91
CA GLU A 346 8.15 -16.60 -17.64
C GLU A 346 7.88 -16.28 -19.12
N GLY A 347 7.08 -17.11 -19.78
CA GLY A 347 6.67 -16.89 -21.17
C GLY A 347 5.91 -15.56 -21.33
N ARG A 348 4.98 -15.28 -20.42
CA ARG A 348 4.24 -14.00 -20.35
C ARG A 348 5.19 -12.82 -20.14
N ARG A 349 6.17 -12.94 -19.24
CA ARG A 349 7.15 -11.87 -18.96
C ARG A 349 7.95 -11.53 -20.21
N LYS A 350 8.49 -12.56 -20.89
CA LYS A 350 9.25 -12.40 -22.14
C LYS A 350 8.39 -11.75 -23.24
N LEU A 351 7.11 -12.10 -23.32
CA LEU A 351 6.18 -11.50 -24.28
C LEU A 351 5.93 -10.03 -23.97
N LEU A 352 5.68 -9.68 -22.70
CA LEU A 352 5.46 -8.30 -22.28
C LEU A 352 6.71 -7.43 -22.48
N GLU A 353 7.91 -7.98 -22.27
CA GLU A 353 9.17 -7.29 -22.58
C GLU A 353 9.30 -7.02 -24.09
N LYS A 354 9.07 -8.03 -24.94
CA LYS A 354 9.05 -7.85 -26.39
C LYS A 354 8.04 -6.81 -26.86
N LEU A 355 6.84 -6.79 -26.28
CA LEU A 355 5.83 -5.79 -26.64
C LEU A 355 6.23 -4.38 -26.20
N LYS A 356 6.88 -4.23 -25.04
CA LYS A 356 7.41 -2.93 -24.59
C LYS A 356 8.48 -2.40 -25.54
N ASP A 357 9.28 -3.28 -26.14
CA ASP A 357 10.32 -2.91 -27.11
C ASP A 357 9.75 -2.54 -28.49
N VAL A 358 8.57 -3.06 -28.86
CA VAL A 358 7.89 -2.76 -30.14
C VAL A 358 7.10 -1.44 -30.10
N TYR A 359 6.63 -1.03 -28.92
CA TYR A 359 5.84 0.20 -28.72
C TYR A 359 6.64 1.37 -28.13
N ARG A 360 7.97 1.26 -28.07
CA ARG A 360 8.90 2.38 -27.87
C ARG A 360 9.41 2.85 -29.22
#